data_AF-A0A0A0N9U2-F1
#
_entry.id   AF-A0A0A0N9U2-F1
#
_cell.length_a   1.000
_cell.length_b   1.000
_cell.length_c   1.000
_cell.angle_alpha   90.00
_cell.angle_beta   90.00
_cell.angle_gamma   90.00
#
_symmetry.space_group_name_H-M   'P 1'
#
loop_
_entity.id
_entity.type
_entity.pdbx_description
1 polymer ?
#
loop_
_entity_poly.entity_id
_entity_poly.type
_entity_poly.pdbx_seq_one_letter_code
_entity_poly.pdbx_strand_id
1 'polypeptide(L)' 'MLRRFRNVIRIGPVRVGSANDQRGRVKHTAVCTAPRCDFSADYDTHAAAELAARTHRCPIR' A
#
# COMPACT_ATOMS: atom_id res chain seq x y z
N MET A 1 -9.64 -11.62 8.66
CA MET A 1 -9.21 -10.39 9.35
C MET A 1 -7.72 -10.17 9.06
N LEU A 2 -7.35 -9.22 8.19
CA LEU A 2 -5.93 -8.89 7.99
C LEU A 2 -5.39 -8.40 9.33
N ARG A 3 -4.42 -9.12 9.91
CA ARG A 3 -3.72 -8.68 11.12
C ARG A 3 -3.14 -7.29 10.82
N ARG A 4 -3.18 -6.41 11.83
CA ARG A 4 -2.72 -5.02 11.78
C ARG A 4 -1.53 -4.86 10.83
N PHE A 5 -1.61 -3.88 9.92
CA PHE A 5 -0.51 -3.56 9.03
C PHE A 5 0.74 -3.22 9.86
N ARG A 6 1.87 -3.82 9.48
CA ARG A 6 3.21 -3.57 10.02
C ARG A 6 4.09 -2.93 8.96
N ASN A 7 5.22 -2.35 9.37
CA ASN A 7 6.17 -1.68 8.48
C ASN A 7 5.48 -0.64 7.59
N VAL A 8 4.60 0.17 8.19
CA VAL A 8 3.84 1.16 7.44
C VAL A 8 4.72 2.36 7.18
N ILE A 9 4.95 2.66 5.91
CA ILE A 9 5.68 3.86 5.47
C ILE A 9 4.78 4.76 4.63
N ARG A 10 5.15 6.03 4.51
CA ARG A 10 4.44 7.04 3.72
C ARG A 10 5.32 7.56 2.59
N ILE A 11 4.82 7.50 1.36
CA ILE A 11 5.47 8.00 0.15
C ILE A 11 4.48 8.95 -0.52
N GLY A 12 4.68 10.26 -0.33
CA GLY A 12 3.72 11.27 -0.75
C GLY A 12 2.33 11.03 -0.15
N PRO A 13 1.24 11.02 -0.96
CA PRO A 13 -0.10 10.71 -0.46
C PRO A 13 -0.33 9.19 -0.25
N VAL A 14 0.60 8.32 -0.64
CA VAL A 14 0.46 6.87 -0.57
C VAL A 14 1.04 6.32 0.73
N ARG A 15 0.31 5.41 1.38
CA ARG A 15 0.81 4.56 2.46
C ARG A 15 1.10 3.16 1.93
N VAL A 16 2.26 2.63 2.28
CA VAL A 16 2.64 1.24 2.00
C VAL A 16 2.72 0.50 3.32
N GLY A 17 2.11 -0.66 3.42
CA GLY A 17 2.12 -1.47 4.63
C GLY A 17 2.12 -2.96 4.33
N SER A 18 2.58 -3.77 5.28
CA SER A 18 2.62 -5.22 5.14
C SER A 18 1.61 -5.87 6.09
N ALA A 19 0.83 -6.83 5.62
CA ALA A 19 -0.10 -7.61 6.45
C ALA A 19 -0.02 -9.10 6.08
N ASN A 20 -0.44 -9.96 7.00
CA ASN A 20 -0.59 -11.39 6.68
C ASN A 20 -2.03 -11.62 6.21
N ASP A 21 -2.18 -12.24 5.04
CA ASP A 21 -3.47 -12.68 4.52
C ASP A 21 -4.06 -13.81 5.39
N GLN A 22 -5.31 -14.21 5.09
CA GLN A 22 -5.98 -15.27 5.86
C GLN A 22 -5.30 -16.64 5.73
N ARG A 23 -4.41 -16.82 4.75
CA ARG A 23 -3.62 -18.02 4.51
C ARG A 23 -2.20 -17.93 5.09
N GLY A 24 -1.90 -16.86 5.85
CA GLY A 24 -0.61 -16.63 6.47
C GLY A 24 0.47 -16.06 5.55
N ARG A 25 0.14 -15.73 4.30
CA ARG A 25 1.12 -15.13 3.36
C ARG A 25 1.27 -13.64 3.64
N VAL A 26 2.50 -13.16 3.57
CA VAL A 26 2.76 -11.72 3.65
C VAL A 26 2.30 -11.06 2.35
N LYS A 27 1.49 -10.01 2.48
CA LYS A 27 1.06 -9.13 1.40
C LYS A 27 1.49 -7.71 1.71
N HIS A 28 1.85 -6.98 0.67
CA HIS A 28 2.29 -5.59 0.76
C HIS A 28 1.29 -4.72 0.02
N THR A 29 0.58 -3.88 0.74
CA THR A 29 -0.49 -3.06 0.20
C THR A 29 -0.02 -1.62 0.07
N ALA A 30 -0.25 -1.01 -1.09
CA ALA A 30 -0.10 0.43 -1.30
C ALA A 30 -1.49 1.07 -1.45
N VAL A 31 -1.78 2.11 -0.67
CA VAL A 31 -3.06 2.83 -0.68
C VAL A 31 -2.83 4.33 -0.72
N CYS A 32 -3.42 5.02 -1.69
CA CYS A 32 -3.47 6.48 -1.69
C CYS A 32 -4.45 6.97 -0.63
N THR A 33 -4.00 7.88 0.21
CA THR A 33 -4.81 8.48 1.28
C THR A 33 -5.42 9.81 0.88
N ALA A 34 -5.19 10.26 -0.35
CA ALA A 34 -5.83 11.46 -0.87
C ALA A 34 -7.34 11.23 -0.97
N PRO A 35 -8.17 12.20 -0.53
CA PRO A 35 -9.62 12.07 -0.61
C PRO A 35 -10.05 11.89 -2.06
N ARG A 36 -10.95 10.94 -2.32
CA ARG A 36 -11.46 10.59 -3.66
C ARG A 36 -10.42 10.01 -4.65
N CYS A 37 -9.28 9.51 -4.15
CA CYS A 37 -8.38 8.70 -4.94
C CYS A 37 -8.52 7.23 -4.53
N ASP A 38 -9.03 6.39 -5.44
CA ASP A 38 -9.31 4.98 -5.16
C ASP A 38 -8.10 4.06 -5.41
N PHE A 39 -6.90 4.63 -5.47
CA PHE A 39 -5.69 3.84 -5.68
C PHE A 39 -5.42 2.96 -4.45
N SER A 40 -5.59 1.66 -4.63
CA SER A 40 -5.30 0.62 -3.64
C SER A 40 -4.89 -0.65 -4.37
N ALA A 41 -3.71 -1.19 -4.07
CA ALA A 41 -3.21 -2.41 -4.70
C ALA A 41 -2.37 -3.25 -3.75
N ASP A 42 -2.51 -4.57 -3.87
CA ASP A 42 -1.73 -5.57 -3.14
C ASP A 42 -0.62 -6.16 -4.01
N TYR A 43 0.57 -6.31 -3.43
CA TYR A 43 1.76 -6.83 -4.07
C TYR A 43 2.38 -7.97 -3.26
N ASP A 44 3.13 -8.83 -3.95
CA ASP A 44 3.85 -9.95 -3.33
C ASP A 44 5.18 -9.54 -2.68
N THR A 45 5.73 -8.37 -3.03
CA THR A 45 6.98 -7.86 -2.44
C THR A 45 6.83 -6.43 -1.96
N HIS A 46 7.56 -6.08 -0.89
CA HIS A 46 7.58 -4.72 -0.35
C HIS A 46 8.09 -3.71 -1.38
N ALA A 47 9.13 -4.11 -2.13
CA ALA A 47 9.73 -3.28 -3.18
C ALA A 47 8.74 -2.94 -4.30
N ALA A 48 7.86 -3.88 -4.70
CA ALA A 48 6.84 -3.60 -5.71
C ALA A 48 5.79 -2.60 -5.21
N ALA A 49 5.36 -2.74 -3.95
CA ALA A 49 4.43 -1.79 -3.33
C ALA A 49 5.05 -0.39 -3.18
N GLU A 50 6.32 -0.31 -2.80
CA GLU A 50 7.07 0.94 -2.76
C GLU A 50 7.22 1.59 -4.13
N LEU A 51 7.57 0.81 -5.16
CA LEU A 51 7.71 1.31 -6.52
C LEU A 51 6.40 1.92 -7.00
N ALA A 52 5.29 1.19 -6.83
CA ALA A 52 3.96 1.67 -7.18
C ALA A 52 3.61 2.98 -6.47
N ALA A 53 3.94 3.09 -5.17
CA ALA A 53 3.74 4.30 -4.39
C ALA A 53 4.59 5.48 -4.89
N ARG A 54 5.87 5.25 -5.23
CA ARG A 54 6.78 6.29 -5.77
C ARG A 54 6.35 6.79 -7.14
N THR A 55 5.79 5.91 -7.98
CA THR A 55 5.31 6.26 -9.32
C THR A 55 3.86 6.74 -9.35
N HIS A 56 3.13 6.67 -8.23
CA HIS A 56 1.73 7.07 -8.17
C HIS A 56 1.59 8.58 -8.40
N ARG A 57 0.96 8.96 -9.51
CA ARG A 57 0.56 10.35 -9.78
C ARG A 57 -0.87 10.54 -9.32
N CYS A 58 -1.04 11.09 -8.12
CA CYS A 58 -2.36 11.37 -7.60
C CYS A 58 -3.02 12.49 -8.45
N PRO A 59 -4.21 12.26 -9.04
CA PRO A 59 -4.91 13.29 -9.80
C PRO A 59 -5.57 14.33 -8.88
N ILE A 60 -5.74 14.00 -7.60
CA ILE A 60 -6.25 14.89 -6.57
C ILE A 60 -5.06 15.64 -5.99
N ARG A 61 -4.86 16.90 -6.37
CA ARG A 61 -3.88 17.82 -5.77
C ARG A 61 -4.52 18.65 -4.69
#